data_AF-A0A8J2LAX8-F1
#
_entry.id   AF-A0A8J2LAX8-F1
#
_cell.length_a   1.000
_cell.length_b   1.000
_cell.length_c   1.000
_cell.angle_alpha   90.00
_cell.angle_beta   90.00
_cell.angle_gamma   90.00
#
_symmetry.space_group_name_H-M   'P 1'
#
loop_
_entity.id
_entity.type
_entity.pdbx_description
1 polymer ?
#
loop_
_entity_poly.entity_id
_entity_poly.type
_entity_poly.pdbx_seq_one_letter_code
_entity_poly.pdbx_strand_id
1 'polypeptide(L)'
;MRNLICILDMAEEKANLYEKCKVEHYADWLLVSVEKKYRGRGLAQELYKRSVHLAKERGLPLIKCVFSSPYSRKAGANLGFEELSSFNFTDALDENGKKFLPNATPDQKVTLGVLTLKQECA
;
A
#
# COMPACT_ATOMS: atom_id res chain seq x y z
N MET A 1 -14.52 -13.34 -1.91
CA MET A 1 -13.31 -12.65 -2.44
C MET A 1 -13.59 -11.24 -2.95
N ARG A 2 -14.79 -10.90 -3.45
CA ARG A 2 -15.17 -9.54 -3.92
C ARG A 2 -14.92 -8.42 -2.91
N ASN A 3 -15.18 -8.71 -1.64
CA ASN A 3 -15.12 -7.77 -0.53
C ASN A 3 -13.78 -7.02 -0.39
N LEU A 4 -12.63 -7.71 -0.49
CA LEU A 4 -11.34 -7.04 -0.29
C LEU A 4 -11.00 -6.06 -1.42
N ILE A 5 -11.39 -6.40 -2.65
CA ILE A 5 -11.12 -5.60 -3.85
C ILE A 5 -11.86 -4.26 -3.74
N CYS A 6 -13.12 -4.25 -3.32
CA CYS A 6 -13.89 -3.01 -3.15
C CYS A 6 -13.22 -1.99 -2.22
N ILE A 7 -12.53 -2.44 -1.17
CA ILE A 7 -11.83 -1.53 -0.25
C ILE A 7 -10.56 -0.96 -0.86
N LEU A 8 -9.86 -1.75 -1.67
CA LEU A 8 -8.70 -1.27 -2.42
C LEU A 8 -9.15 -0.24 -3.46
N ASP A 9 -10.22 -0.53 -4.20
CA ASP A 9 -10.82 0.39 -5.19
C ASP A 9 -11.22 1.72 -4.53
N MET A 10 -11.91 1.68 -3.39
CA MET A 10 -12.28 2.89 -2.64
C MET A 10 -11.07 3.71 -2.17
N ALA A 11 -9.97 3.05 -1.78
CA ALA A 11 -8.75 3.73 -1.38
C ALA A 11 -8.03 4.38 -2.58
N GLU A 12 -8.08 3.72 -3.74
CA GLU A 12 -7.49 4.19 -5.00
C GLU A 12 -8.28 5.35 -5.62
N GLU A 13 -9.61 5.24 -5.69
CA GLU A 13 -10.49 6.31 -6.18
C GLU A 13 -10.28 7.61 -5.39
N LYS A 14 -10.18 7.52 -4.05
CA LYS A 14 -9.87 8.68 -3.19
C LYS A 14 -8.45 9.21 -3.38
N ALA A 15 -7.51 8.33 -3.72
CA ALA A 15 -6.13 8.73 -3.91
C ALA A 15 -5.95 9.54 -5.19
N ASN A 16 -6.65 9.18 -6.28
CA ASN A 16 -6.54 9.83 -7.60
C ASN A 16 -5.06 10.02 -8.02
N LEU A 17 -4.34 8.90 -8.05
CA LEU A 17 -2.89 8.82 -8.20
C LEU A 17 -2.35 9.44 -9.48
N TYR A 18 -3.00 9.16 -10.61
CA TYR A 18 -2.55 9.64 -11.92
C TYR A 18 -2.55 11.18 -11.98
N GLU A 19 -3.62 11.82 -11.48
CA GLU A 19 -3.71 13.28 -11.46
C GLU A 19 -2.78 13.90 -10.41
N LYS A 20 -2.69 13.33 -9.21
CA LYS A 20 -1.87 13.90 -8.12
C LYS A 20 -0.38 13.73 -8.36
N CYS A 21 0.04 12.56 -8.84
CA CYS A 21 1.47 12.24 -9.01
C CYS A 21 1.98 12.54 -10.43
N LYS A 22 1.09 12.80 -11.41
CA LYS A 22 1.45 13.11 -12.81
C LYS A 22 2.37 12.06 -13.44
N VAL A 23 2.04 10.78 -13.23
CA VAL A 23 2.78 9.63 -13.78
C VAL A 23 1.89 8.86 -14.75
N GLU A 24 2.48 8.28 -15.80
CA GLU A 24 1.75 7.41 -16.74
C GLU A 24 1.75 5.94 -16.29
N HIS A 25 2.76 5.54 -15.53
CA HIS A 25 2.94 4.17 -15.05
C HIS A 25 3.68 4.18 -13.71
N TYR A 26 3.44 3.14 -12.90
CA TYR A 26 4.06 2.94 -11.59
C TYR A 26 4.10 1.46 -11.23
N ALA A 27 4.91 1.09 -10.23
CA ALA A 27 4.86 -0.23 -9.63
C ALA A 27 3.75 -0.30 -8.57
N ASP A 28 2.88 -1.30 -8.64
CA ASP A 28 1.91 -1.59 -7.58
C ASP A 28 2.38 -2.78 -6.74
N TRP A 29 2.65 -2.54 -5.46
CA TRP A 29 2.97 -3.57 -4.49
C TRP A 29 1.71 -4.11 -3.83
N LEU A 30 1.30 -5.29 -4.30
CA LEU A 30 0.07 -5.94 -3.85
C LEU A 30 0.22 -6.67 -2.51
N LEU A 31 1.34 -7.37 -2.29
CA LEU A 31 1.50 -8.24 -1.14
C LEU A 31 2.97 -8.47 -0.78
N VAL A 32 3.26 -8.51 0.52
CA VAL A 32 4.48 -9.10 1.08
C VAL A 32 4.09 -10.21 2.05
N SER A 33 4.78 -11.33 2.01
CA SER A 33 4.56 -12.42 2.95
C SER A 33 5.88 -13.06 3.36
N VAL A 34 5.99 -13.37 4.64
CA VAL A 34 7.11 -14.11 5.23
C VAL A 34 6.54 -15.25 6.06
N GLU A 35 6.94 -16.47 5.71
CA GLU A 35 6.56 -17.68 6.44
C GLU A 35 6.96 -17.57 7.91
N LYS A 36 6.09 -18.03 8.83
CA LYS A 36 6.25 -17.86 10.28
C LYS A 36 7.64 -18.26 10.79
N LYS A 37 8.19 -19.39 10.30
CA LYS A 37 9.50 -19.92 10.71
C LYS A 37 10.70 -19.04 10.34
N TYR A 38 10.52 -18.08 9.43
CA TYR A 38 11.57 -17.16 8.97
C TYR A 38 11.38 -15.71 9.44
N ARG A 39 10.37 -15.43 10.29
CA ARG A 39 10.14 -14.09 10.86
C ARG A 39 11.24 -13.71 11.85
N GLY A 40 11.33 -12.41 12.17
CA GLY A 40 12.36 -11.86 13.08
C GLY A 40 13.75 -11.68 12.47
N ARG A 41 13.91 -11.98 11.17
CA ARG A 41 15.19 -11.94 10.45
C ARG A 41 15.31 -10.79 9.44
N GLY A 42 14.40 -9.82 9.49
CA GLY A 42 14.41 -8.67 8.55
C GLY A 42 13.98 -8.99 7.11
N LEU A 43 13.51 -10.20 6.79
CA LEU A 43 13.21 -10.61 5.41
C LEU A 43 12.19 -9.74 4.68
N ALA A 44 11.12 -9.29 5.36
CA ALA A 44 10.16 -8.38 4.74
C ALA A 44 10.80 -7.05 4.33
N GLN A 45 11.70 -6.53 5.16
CA GLN A 45 12.43 -5.30 4.86
C GLN A 45 13.40 -5.48 3.70
N GLU A 46 14.08 -6.63 3.65
CA GLU A 46 14.97 -6.97 2.54
C GLU A 46 14.21 -7.15 1.23
N LEU A 47 13.04 -7.81 1.25
CA LEU A 47 12.15 -7.91 0.10
C LEU A 47 11.74 -6.52 -0.40
N TYR A 48 11.32 -5.63 0.51
CA TYR A 48 11.00 -4.25 0.12
C TYR A 48 12.18 -3.52 -0.51
N LYS A 49 13.38 -3.56 0.09
CA LYS A 49 14.58 -2.91 -0.45
C LYS A 49 14.89 -3.39 -1.87
N ARG A 50 14.85 -4.71 -2.10
CA ARG A 50 15.08 -5.29 -3.43
C ARG A 50 14.01 -4.89 -4.43
N SER A 51 12.75 -4.85 -4.01
CA SER A 51 11.66 -4.37 -4.86
C SER A 51 11.80 -2.89 -5.23
N VAL A 52 12.31 -2.04 -4.31
CA VAL A 52 12.63 -0.63 -4.64
C VAL A 52 13.74 -0.56 -5.66
N HIS A 53 14.81 -1.34 -5.46
CA HIS A 53 15.93 -1.37 -6.39
C HIS A 53 15.49 -1.81 -7.79
N LEU A 54 14.72 -2.90 -7.89
CA LEU A 54 14.16 -3.38 -9.15
C LEU A 54 13.29 -2.31 -9.83
N ALA A 55 12.45 -1.60 -9.09
CA ALA A 55 11.62 -0.53 -9.66
C ALA A 55 12.46 0.63 -10.21
N LYS A 56 13.54 1.01 -9.50
CA LYS A 56 14.51 2.02 -9.98
C LYS A 56 15.24 1.56 -11.25
N GLU A 57 15.74 0.32 -11.27
CA GLU A 57 16.42 -0.26 -12.44
C GLU A 57 15.51 -0.31 -13.68
N ARG A 58 14.20 -0.50 -13.47
CA ARG A 58 13.19 -0.46 -14.53
C ARG A 58 12.77 0.95 -14.93
N GLY A 59 13.38 1.99 -14.37
CA GLY A 59 13.08 3.39 -14.65
C GLY A 59 11.69 3.84 -14.18
N LEU A 60 11.05 3.08 -13.29
CA LEU A 60 9.71 3.43 -12.80
C LEU A 60 9.78 4.69 -11.93
N PRO A 61 8.88 5.65 -12.10
CA PRO A 61 8.93 6.93 -11.37
C PRO A 61 8.40 6.79 -9.94
N LEU A 62 7.58 5.77 -9.66
CA LEU A 62 6.80 5.69 -8.44
C LEU A 62 6.48 4.23 -8.07
N ILE A 63 6.40 3.97 -6.77
CA ILE A 63 5.85 2.75 -6.19
C ILE A 63 4.62 3.13 -5.37
N LYS A 64 3.51 2.41 -5.58
CA LYS A 64 2.29 2.50 -4.79
C LYS A 64 2.13 1.23 -3.96
N CYS A 65 1.60 1.36 -2.75
CA CYS A 65 1.23 0.22 -1.91
C CYS A 65 0.01 0.57 -1.05
N VAL A 66 -0.88 -0.40 -0.84
CA VAL A 66 -1.98 -0.29 0.13
C VAL A 66 -1.63 -1.08 1.38
N PHE A 67 -1.48 -0.38 2.49
CA PHE A 67 -1.12 -0.95 3.78
C PHE A 67 -2.37 -1.18 4.63
N SER A 68 -2.73 -2.45 4.83
CA SER A 68 -3.92 -2.87 5.59
C SER A 68 -3.66 -3.18 7.07
N SER A 69 -2.39 -3.20 7.51
CA SER A 69 -2.01 -3.45 8.90
C SER A 69 -1.16 -2.32 9.49
N PRO A 70 -1.20 -2.10 10.83
CA PRO A 70 -0.30 -1.16 11.49
C PRO A 70 1.19 -1.48 11.25
N TYR A 71 1.54 -2.77 11.19
CA TYR A 71 2.91 -3.22 10.96
C TYR A 71 3.42 -2.85 9.57
N SER A 72 2.61 -3.10 8.53
CA SER A 72 2.98 -2.78 7.15
C SER A 72 3.01 -1.28 6.92
N ARG A 73 2.09 -0.50 7.54
CA ARG A 73 2.16 0.97 7.53
C ARG A 73 3.46 1.49 8.12
N LYS A 74 3.85 1.01 9.31
CA LYS A 74 5.11 1.39 9.96
C LYS A 74 6.32 1.03 9.10
N ALA A 75 6.29 -0.14 8.45
CA ALA A 75 7.36 -0.54 7.53
C ALA A 75 7.43 0.38 6.30
N GLY A 76 6.30 0.74 5.70
CA GLY A 76 6.21 1.70 4.60
C GLY A 76 6.76 3.08 4.98
N ALA A 77 6.35 3.62 6.14
CA ALA A 77 6.84 4.89 6.65
C ALA A 77 8.38 4.89 6.84
N ASN A 78 8.93 3.81 7.39
CA ASN A 78 10.39 3.64 7.54
C ASN A 78 11.14 3.56 6.20
N LEU A 79 10.46 3.19 5.11
CA LEU A 79 11.01 3.18 3.75
C LEU A 79 10.85 4.52 3.02
N GLY A 80 10.16 5.49 3.64
CA GLY A 80 9.90 6.81 3.05
C GLY A 80 8.63 6.89 2.21
N PHE A 81 7.68 5.96 2.38
CA PHE A 81 6.36 6.12 1.76
C PHE A 81 5.61 7.32 2.37
N GLU A 82 5.05 8.15 1.52
CA GLU A 82 4.13 9.23 1.87
C GLU A 82 2.69 8.72 1.82
N GLU A 83 1.88 9.01 2.85
CA GLU A 83 0.46 8.62 2.86
C GLU A 83 -0.36 9.59 1.98
N LEU A 84 -1.03 9.08 0.94
CA LEU A 84 -1.89 9.90 0.06
C LEU A 84 -3.36 9.88 0.48
N SER A 85 -3.83 8.74 0.97
CA SER A 85 -5.21 8.57 1.42
C SER A 85 -5.27 7.47 2.49
N SER A 86 -6.31 7.55 3.32
CA SER A 86 -6.64 6.46 4.23
C SER A 86 -8.15 6.28 4.33
N PHE A 87 -8.56 5.06 4.66
CA PHE A 87 -9.96 4.68 4.76
C PHE A 87 -10.15 3.73 5.93
N ASN A 88 -11.05 4.08 6.87
CA ASN A 88 -11.32 3.26 8.03
C ASN A 88 -12.25 2.11 7.67
N PHE A 89 -11.96 0.92 8.22
CA PHE A 89 -12.84 -0.23 8.03
C PHE A 89 -14.20 -0.05 8.73
N THR A 90 -14.32 0.88 9.68
CA THR A 90 -15.59 1.25 10.32
C THR A 90 -16.58 1.90 9.36
N ASP A 91 -16.05 2.56 8.33
CA ASP A 91 -16.82 3.33 7.35
C ASP A 91 -17.11 2.51 6.08
N ALA A 92 -16.55 1.29 6.02
CA ALA A 92 -16.69 0.37 4.90
C ALA A 92 -18.05 -0.34 4.94
N LEU A 93 -18.84 -0.15 3.90
CA LEU A 93 -20.09 -0.87 3.67
C LEU A 93 -19.93 -1.85 2.50
N ASP A 94 -20.61 -2.98 2.57
CA ASP A 94 -20.74 -3.92 1.46
C ASP A 94 -21.82 -3.46 0.45
N GLU A 95 -21.99 -4.23 -0.62
CA GLU A 95 -22.96 -3.96 -1.69
C GLU A 95 -24.42 -3.88 -1.20
N ASN A 96 -24.73 -4.39 -0.02
CA ASN A 96 -26.05 -4.36 0.60
C ASN A 96 -26.18 -3.27 1.66
N GLY A 97 -25.18 -2.39 1.80
CA GLY A 97 -25.15 -1.31 2.79
C GLY A 97 -24.84 -1.76 4.22
N LYS A 98 -24.37 -3.00 4.41
CA LYS A 98 -24.00 -3.53 5.73
C LYS A 98 -22.51 -3.27 6.01
N LYS A 99 -22.15 -3.10 7.29
CA LYS A 99 -20.74 -3.00 7.71
C LYS A 99 -19.91 -4.16 7.17
N PHE A 100 -18.87 -3.82 6.43
CA PHE A 100 -17.92 -4.75 5.83
C PHE A 100 -17.18 -5.60 6.85
N LEU A 101 -16.67 -4.95 7.89
CA LEU A 101 -16.06 -5.58 9.07
C LEU A 101 -16.89 -5.17 10.29
N PRO A 102 -17.85 -6.02 10.72
CA PRO A 102 -18.76 -5.67 11.82
C PRO A 102 -18.05 -5.34 13.13
N ASN A 103 -16.90 -5.99 13.36
CA ASN A 103 -16.08 -5.84 14.56
C ASN A 103 -14.85 -4.95 14.32
N ALA A 104 -14.90 -4.07 13.30
CA ALA A 104 -13.80 -3.15 13.04
C ALA A 104 -13.60 -2.18 14.21
N THR A 105 -12.35 -2.01 14.62
CA THR A 105 -11.97 -0.99 15.59
C THR A 105 -11.52 0.30 14.88
N PRO A 106 -11.61 1.49 15.51
CA PRO A 106 -11.25 2.76 14.86
C PRO A 106 -9.79 2.86 14.37
N ASP A 107 -8.88 2.05 14.89
CA ASP A 107 -7.48 1.98 14.48
C ASP A 107 -7.25 1.08 13.24
N GLN A 108 -8.25 0.29 12.87
CA GLN A 108 -8.26 -0.51 11.67
C GLN A 108 -8.65 0.36 10.47
N LYS A 109 -7.63 0.70 9.68
CA LYS A 109 -7.76 1.42 8.42
C LYS A 109 -6.86 0.81 7.36
N VAL A 110 -7.17 1.07 6.09
CA VAL A 110 -6.22 0.92 4.99
C VAL A 110 -5.61 2.29 4.68
N THR A 111 -4.33 2.31 4.35
CA THR A 111 -3.63 3.52 3.90
C THR A 111 -3.02 3.25 2.55
N LEU A 112 -3.31 4.10 1.57
CA LEU A 112 -2.56 4.12 0.32
C LEU A 112 -1.34 5.03 0.51
N GLY A 113 -0.16 4.47 0.27
CA GLY A 113 1.09 5.21 0.28
C GLY A 113 1.79 5.18 -1.07
N VAL A 114 2.61 6.19 -1.32
CA VAL A 114 3.50 6.28 -2.48
C VAL A 114 4.94 6.51 -2.08
N LEU A 115 5.85 5.94 -2.84
CA LEU A 115 7.28 6.21 -2.77
C LEU A 115 7.75 6.71 -4.13
N THR A 116 8.09 8.00 -4.20
CA THR A 116 8.66 8.61 -5.41
C THR A 116 10.10 8.16 -5.59
N LEU A 117 10.41 7.64 -6.77
CA LEU A 117 11.73 7.19 -7.12
C LEU A 117 12.42 8.30 -7.91
N LYS A 118 13.35 9.01 -7.27
CA LYS A 118 14.23 9.93 -7.98
C LYS A 118 15.11 9.11 -8.91
N GLN A 119 15.04 9.40 -10.21
CA GLN A 119 16.03 8.90 -11.15
C GLN A 119 17.34 9.63 -10.85
N GLU A 120 18.41 8.88 -10.60
CA GLU A 120 19.75 9.43 -10.59
C GLU A 120 20.08 9.75 -12.05
N CYS A 121 20.30 11.04 -12.36
CA CYS A 121 20.79 11.45 -13.67
C CYS A 121 22.10 10.71 -13.94
N ALA A 122 22.10 9.83 -14.93
CA ALA A 122 23.32 9.25 -15.49
C ALA A 122 24.07 10.30 -16.33
#